data_AF-A0A0L7LSJ4-F1
#
_entry.id   AF-A0A0L7LSJ4-F1
#
_cell.length_a   1.000
_cell.length_b   1.000
_cell.length_c   1.000
_cell.angle_alpha   90.00
_cell.angle_beta   90.00
_cell.angle_gamma   90.00
#
_symmetry.space_group_name_H-M   'P 1'
#
loop_
_entity.id
_entity.type
_entity.pdbx_description
1 polymer ?
#
loop_
_entity_poly.entity_id
_entity_poly.type
_entity_poly.pdbx_seq_one_letter_code
_entity_poly.pdbx_strand_id
1 'polypeptide(L)'
;MPFSHKEYKVTVKENDKYERSKEISKQISPEINTSACSSFRTCSECVKSVPCNWCHNLGCTNIGDKLCPYGIALKKSNINKAKECPYIIPGPILLASGIRTFIDVKLYAPDPIISDMNIICQIKLKNRVSHLKGVTINNSVYCHPIVLNTKETLTGSFRLNWGGVDPYSNRVPVTVFNCEELAKNCESCITIDPVFRCGWCKSISSCVIANQCTGVTNWSGNNQTCTIDKNVRKKEQFDFVAFV
;
A
#
# COMPACT_ATOMS: atom_id res chain seq x y z
N MET A 1 -51.27 -16.60 -36.23
CA MET A 1 -50.76 -16.44 -34.85
C MET A 1 -49.25 -16.63 -34.87
N PRO A 2 -48.43 -15.64 -34.48
CA PRO A 2 -46.99 -15.85 -34.24
C PRO A 2 -46.74 -16.17 -32.76
N PHE A 3 -45.90 -17.15 -32.46
CA PHE A 3 -45.45 -17.43 -31.08
C PHE A 3 -44.32 -16.49 -30.67
N SER A 4 -44.50 -15.78 -29.55
CA SER A 4 -43.49 -14.86 -29.00
C SER A 4 -42.53 -15.61 -28.07
N HIS A 5 -41.33 -15.92 -28.55
CA HIS A 5 -40.22 -16.33 -27.69
C HIS A 5 -39.70 -15.12 -26.90
N LYS A 6 -40.17 -14.95 -25.66
CA LYS A 6 -39.50 -14.08 -24.69
C LYS A 6 -38.25 -14.78 -24.15
N GLU A 7 -37.06 -14.31 -24.53
CA GLU A 7 -35.82 -14.66 -23.82
C GLU A 7 -35.91 -14.18 -22.36
N TYR A 8 -36.17 -15.10 -21.44
CA TYR A 8 -36.06 -14.79 -20.01
C TYR A 8 -34.59 -14.81 -19.60
N LYS A 9 -33.87 -13.69 -19.82
CA LYS A 9 -32.51 -13.51 -19.31
C LYS A 9 -32.52 -13.47 -17.78
N VAL A 10 -32.30 -14.64 -17.17
CA VAL A 10 -32.10 -14.77 -15.73
C VAL A 10 -30.76 -14.13 -15.36
N THR A 11 -30.80 -12.86 -14.98
CA THR A 11 -29.67 -12.15 -14.38
C THR A 11 -29.45 -12.64 -12.94
N VAL A 12 -28.73 -13.75 -12.81
CA VAL A 12 -28.17 -14.20 -11.52
C VAL A 12 -27.29 -13.09 -10.96
N LYS A 13 -27.48 -12.68 -9.70
CA LYS A 13 -26.67 -11.62 -9.10
C LYS A 13 -25.28 -12.17 -8.75
N GLU A 14 -24.28 -11.31 -8.80
CA GLU A 14 -22.88 -11.70 -8.56
C GLU A 14 -22.68 -12.25 -7.12
N ASN A 15 -23.45 -11.76 -6.16
CA ASN A 15 -23.47 -12.27 -4.77
C ASN A 15 -24.00 -13.71 -4.68
N ASP A 16 -25.09 -14.05 -5.40
CA ASP A 16 -25.69 -15.40 -5.43
C ASP A 16 -24.68 -16.42 -5.99
N LYS A 17 -23.87 -15.97 -6.94
CA LYS A 17 -22.81 -16.73 -7.61
C LYS A 17 -21.58 -16.94 -6.72
N TYR A 18 -21.26 -15.99 -5.84
CA TYR A 18 -20.16 -16.09 -4.89
C TYR A 18 -20.44 -17.09 -3.75
N GLU A 19 -21.60 -17.01 -3.09
CA GLU A 19 -21.93 -17.98 -2.02
C GLU A 19 -21.97 -19.42 -2.57
N ARG A 20 -22.38 -19.61 -3.82
CA ARG A 20 -22.35 -20.91 -4.50
C ARG A 20 -20.94 -21.46 -4.74
N SER A 21 -19.93 -20.63 -5.04
CA SER A 21 -18.54 -21.10 -5.20
C SER A 21 -17.90 -21.43 -3.85
N LYS A 22 -18.21 -20.65 -2.82
CA LYS A 22 -17.86 -20.87 -1.40
C LYS A 22 -18.48 -22.15 -0.82
N GLU A 23 -19.65 -22.57 -1.33
CA GLU A 23 -20.28 -23.84 -0.98
C GLU A 23 -19.67 -25.04 -1.72
N ILE A 24 -19.44 -24.93 -3.03
CA ILE A 24 -18.69 -25.93 -3.84
C ILE A 24 -17.29 -26.18 -3.26
N SER A 25 -16.60 -25.11 -2.83
CA SER A 25 -15.29 -25.17 -2.19
C SER A 25 -15.25 -26.06 -0.93
N LYS A 26 -16.35 -26.17 -0.17
CA LYS A 26 -16.41 -27.03 1.02
C LYS A 26 -16.48 -28.51 0.68
N GLN A 27 -17.03 -28.86 -0.49
CA GLN A 27 -17.27 -30.26 -0.88
C GLN A 27 -16.07 -30.92 -1.59
N ILE A 28 -15.22 -30.14 -2.28
CA ILE A 28 -14.14 -30.67 -3.14
C ILE A 28 -12.75 -30.63 -2.43
N SER A 29 -12.72 -30.29 -1.14
CA SER A 29 -11.49 -30.17 -0.32
C SER A 29 -10.46 -31.33 -0.44
N PRO A 30 -10.86 -32.62 -0.59
CA PRO A 30 -9.88 -33.71 -0.75
C PRO A 30 -9.08 -33.70 -2.07
N GLU A 31 -9.69 -33.29 -3.18
CA GLU A 31 -9.05 -33.38 -4.51
C GLU A 31 -8.02 -32.27 -4.78
N ILE A 32 -8.11 -31.16 -4.04
CA ILE A 32 -7.27 -29.97 -4.23
C ILE A 32 -5.79 -30.25 -3.88
N ASN A 33 -5.54 -31.19 -2.97
CA ASN A 33 -4.26 -31.33 -2.26
C ASN A 33 -3.20 -32.21 -2.97
N THR A 34 -3.43 -32.63 -4.22
CA THR A 34 -2.54 -33.57 -4.94
C THR A 34 -1.96 -33.03 -6.25
N SER A 35 -2.38 -31.84 -6.71
CA SER A 35 -1.89 -31.26 -7.97
C SER A 35 -0.61 -30.44 -7.78
N ALA A 36 0.32 -30.52 -8.74
CA ALA A 36 1.54 -29.70 -8.74
C ALA A 36 1.26 -28.18 -8.74
N CYS A 37 0.10 -27.76 -9.28
CA CYS A 37 -0.34 -26.36 -9.24
C CYS A 37 -0.44 -25.80 -7.82
N SER A 38 -0.84 -26.62 -6.84
CA SER A 38 -0.94 -26.21 -5.43
C SER A 38 0.37 -25.71 -4.81
N SER A 39 1.53 -26.04 -5.42
CA SER A 39 2.85 -25.56 -4.98
C SER A 39 3.07 -24.07 -5.24
N PHE A 40 2.45 -23.49 -6.29
CA PHE A 40 2.61 -22.08 -6.62
C PHE A 40 1.87 -21.22 -5.60
N ARG A 41 2.62 -20.41 -4.83
CA ARG A 41 2.06 -19.58 -3.77
C ARG A 41 1.59 -18.22 -4.25
N THR A 42 1.93 -17.82 -5.48
CA THR A 42 1.54 -16.54 -6.06
C THR A 42 0.74 -16.66 -7.36
N CYS A 43 -0.15 -15.68 -7.59
CA CYS A 43 -0.89 -15.53 -8.84
C CYS A 43 0.06 -15.47 -10.06
N SER A 44 1.15 -14.70 -9.95
CA SER A 44 2.06 -14.40 -11.06
C SER A 44 3.03 -15.55 -11.42
N GLU A 45 3.17 -16.56 -10.56
CA GLU A 45 3.73 -17.88 -10.89
C GLU A 45 2.66 -18.78 -11.50
N CYS A 46 1.51 -18.88 -10.83
CA CYS A 46 0.40 -19.75 -11.22
C CYS A 46 -0.07 -19.55 -12.67
N VAL A 47 -0.35 -18.30 -13.08
CA VAL A 47 -0.89 -18.01 -14.43
C VAL A 47 0.12 -18.20 -15.57
N LYS A 48 1.40 -18.44 -15.27
CA LYS A 48 2.45 -18.80 -16.24
C LYS A 48 2.55 -20.31 -16.44
N SER A 49 2.23 -21.10 -15.41
CA SER A 49 2.33 -22.55 -15.42
C SER A 49 1.07 -23.18 -15.99
N VAL A 50 1.10 -23.61 -17.25
CA VAL A 50 -0.01 -24.38 -17.86
C VAL A 50 0.02 -25.82 -17.28
N PRO A 51 -1.11 -26.43 -16.87
CA PRO A 51 -2.51 -25.99 -17.01
C PRO A 51 -3.12 -25.44 -15.71
N CYS A 52 -2.40 -24.59 -14.97
CA CYS A 52 -2.88 -24.01 -13.72
C CYS A 52 -3.73 -22.73 -13.94
N ASN A 53 -4.66 -22.50 -13.02
CA ASN A 53 -5.49 -21.30 -12.90
C ASN A 53 -5.33 -20.73 -11.48
N TRP A 54 -5.37 -19.41 -11.34
CA TRP A 54 -5.42 -18.74 -10.03
C TRP A 54 -6.85 -18.45 -9.59
N CYS A 55 -7.10 -18.57 -8.29
CA CYS A 55 -8.39 -18.35 -7.65
C CYS A 55 -8.23 -17.54 -6.38
N HIS A 56 -8.89 -16.38 -6.26
CA HIS A 56 -8.68 -15.47 -5.13
C HIS A 56 -9.04 -16.07 -3.76
N ASN A 57 -10.00 -17.00 -3.73
CA ASN A 57 -10.45 -17.71 -2.52
C ASN A 57 -9.68 -19.00 -2.20
N LEU A 58 -8.86 -19.51 -3.13
CA LEU A 58 -8.30 -20.88 -3.07
C LEU A 58 -6.82 -21.00 -3.43
N GLY A 59 -6.19 -19.97 -3.99
CA GLY A 59 -4.82 -20.02 -4.50
C GLY A 59 -4.73 -20.64 -5.89
N CYS A 60 -3.66 -21.40 -6.16
CA CYS A 60 -3.40 -21.99 -7.47
C CYS A 60 -3.93 -23.43 -7.58
N THR A 61 -4.60 -23.77 -8.68
CA THR A 61 -5.23 -25.08 -8.90
C THR A 61 -5.24 -25.48 -10.38
N ASN A 62 -5.25 -26.79 -10.67
CA ASN A 62 -5.41 -27.36 -12.01
C ASN A 62 -6.90 -27.54 -12.43
N ILE A 63 -7.85 -27.20 -11.56
CA ILE A 63 -9.30 -27.33 -11.81
C ILE A 63 -10.06 -26.02 -11.55
N GLY A 64 -9.40 -24.88 -11.78
CA GLY A 64 -9.97 -23.55 -11.52
C GLY A 64 -11.25 -23.26 -12.32
N ASP A 65 -11.35 -23.78 -13.54
CA ASP A 65 -12.57 -23.67 -14.38
C ASP A 65 -13.82 -24.28 -13.70
N LYS A 66 -13.65 -25.20 -12.73
CA LYS A 66 -14.72 -25.78 -11.91
C LYS A 66 -14.85 -25.11 -10.54
N LEU A 67 -13.74 -24.93 -9.83
CA LEU A 67 -13.74 -24.42 -8.45
C LEU A 67 -13.98 -22.91 -8.35
N CYS A 68 -13.66 -22.17 -9.40
CA CYS A 68 -13.51 -20.72 -9.38
C CYS A 68 -14.36 -20.06 -10.48
N PRO A 69 -15.67 -20.41 -10.60
CA PRO A 69 -16.48 -20.15 -11.79
C PRO A 69 -16.70 -18.66 -12.10
N TYR A 70 -16.38 -17.76 -11.18
CA TYR A 70 -16.49 -16.31 -11.35
C TYR A 70 -15.20 -15.49 -11.16
N GLY A 71 -14.03 -16.13 -11.28
CA GLY A 71 -12.95 -15.45 -12.00
C GLY A 71 -13.46 -15.04 -13.40
N ILE A 72 -13.03 -13.89 -13.93
CA ILE A 72 -13.60 -13.37 -15.19
C ILE A 72 -13.12 -14.23 -16.37
N ALA A 73 -13.94 -15.21 -16.74
CA ALA A 73 -13.77 -16.05 -17.92
C ALA A 73 -14.00 -15.23 -19.22
N LEU A 74 -13.06 -14.34 -19.55
CA LEU A 74 -12.99 -13.63 -20.81
C LEU A 74 -12.89 -14.63 -21.96
N LYS A 75 -13.98 -14.81 -22.71
CA LYS A 75 -14.03 -15.68 -23.88
C LYS A 75 -12.97 -15.22 -24.90
N LYS A 76 -11.88 -16.00 -25.01
CA LYS A 76 -10.79 -15.83 -25.99
C LYS A 76 -10.15 -14.42 -26.02
N SER A 77 -9.44 -14.06 -24.95
CA SER A 77 -8.35 -13.07 -25.03
C SER A 77 -6.99 -13.75 -24.93
N ASN A 78 -6.26 -13.84 -26.04
CA ASN A 78 -4.89 -14.35 -26.06
C ASN A 78 -3.90 -13.22 -25.68
N ILE A 79 -2.68 -13.61 -25.28
CA ILE A 79 -1.42 -12.80 -25.18
C ILE A 79 -1.01 -12.26 -23.78
N ASN A 80 -1.88 -11.95 -22.81
CA ASN A 80 -1.43 -11.21 -21.59
C ASN A 80 -1.97 -11.65 -20.20
N LYS A 81 -2.07 -12.96 -19.93
CA LYS A 81 -2.54 -13.51 -18.62
C LYS A 81 -1.90 -12.90 -17.36
N ALA A 82 -0.64 -12.45 -17.43
CA ALA A 82 0.03 -11.83 -16.28
C ALA A 82 -0.57 -10.47 -15.84
N LYS A 83 -1.41 -9.83 -16.69
CA LYS A 83 -2.15 -8.60 -16.35
C LYS A 83 -3.46 -8.86 -15.60
N GLU A 84 -3.82 -10.12 -15.39
CA GLU A 84 -5.07 -10.54 -14.71
C GLU A 84 -4.87 -10.72 -13.20
N CYS A 85 -3.62 -10.68 -12.71
CA CYS A 85 -3.33 -10.61 -11.27
C CYS A 85 -3.58 -9.19 -10.72
N PRO A 86 -4.10 -9.04 -9.49
CA PRO A 86 -4.20 -7.75 -8.82
C PRO A 86 -2.82 -7.16 -8.56
N TYR A 87 -2.68 -5.83 -8.55
CA TYR A 87 -1.39 -5.19 -8.28
C TYR A 87 -1.55 -3.77 -7.71
N ILE A 88 -0.60 -3.34 -6.88
CA ILE A 88 -0.55 -1.96 -6.39
C ILE A 88 0.04 -1.07 -7.48
N ILE A 89 -0.70 -0.06 -7.93
CA ILE A 89 -0.21 0.91 -8.90
C ILE A 89 1.00 1.64 -8.29
N PRO A 90 2.20 1.58 -8.89
CA PRO A 90 3.42 2.03 -8.22
C PRO A 90 3.44 3.52 -7.84
N GLY A 91 3.86 3.80 -6.62
CA GLY A 91 4.22 5.12 -6.10
C GLY A 91 5.05 4.97 -4.82
N PRO A 92 5.98 5.88 -4.51
CA PRO A 92 6.82 5.78 -3.32
C PRO A 92 6.00 6.03 -2.05
N ILE A 93 6.08 5.13 -1.07
CA ILE A 93 5.41 5.29 0.23
C ILE A 93 6.38 5.95 1.21
N LEU A 94 6.21 7.25 1.45
CA LEU A 94 7.03 8.04 2.36
C LEU A 94 6.30 8.26 3.69
N LEU A 95 6.93 7.86 4.80
CA LEU A 95 6.33 7.89 6.14
C LEU A 95 7.19 8.74 7.08
N ALA A 96 6.65 9.83 7.61
CA ALA A 96 7.36 10.66 8.58
C ALA A 96 7.47 9.97 9.95
N SER A 97 8.66 9.99 10.53
CA SER A 97 8.95 9.46 11.86
C SER A 97 8.24 10.25 12.96
N GLY A 98 7.82 9.57 14.02
CA GLY A 98 7.29 10.19 15.24
C GLY A 98 5.83 10.67 15.17
N ILE A 99 5.09 10.41 14.08
CA ILE A 99 3.67 10.75 13.96
C ILE A 99 2.78 9.58 13.53
N ARG A 100 1.47 9.78 13.70
CA ARG A 100 0.41 8.90 13.21
C ARG A 100 0.25 9.05 11.70
N THR A 101 0.98 8.24 10.94
CA THR A 101 0.90 8.18 9.48
C THR A 101 -0.29 7.34 9.02
N PHE A 102 -0.91 7.75 7.91
CA PHE A 102 -1.89 6.97 7.15
C PHE A 102 -1.23 6.47 5.87
N ILE A 103 -1.70 5.35 5.34
CA ILE A 103 -1.20 4.79 4.07
C ILE A 103 -2.40 4.47 3.20
N ASP A 104 -2.52 5.17 2.08
CA ASP A 104 -3.40 4.86 0.97
C ASP A 104 -2.58 4.40 -0.24
N VAL A 105 -3.05 3.37 -0.94
CA VAL A 105 -2.44 2.89 -2.19
C VAL A 105 -3.51 2.58 -3.23
N LYS A 106 -3.28 2.92 -4.50
CA LYS A 106 -4.18 2.55 -5.59
C LYS A 106 -3.98 1.09 -5.97
N LEU A 107 -5.09 0.37 -6.14
CA LEU A 107 -5.16 -1.05 -6.40
C LEU A 107 -5.84 -1.31 -7.75
N TYR A 108 -5.10 -1.94 -8.67
CA TYR A 108 -5.74 -2.68 -9.75
C TYR A 108 -6.21 -4.03 -9.22
N ALA A 109 -7.50 -4.28 -9.28
CA ALA A 109 -8.14 -5.54 -8.89
C ALA A 109 -9.25 -5.84 -9.92
N PRO A 110 -9.10 -6.86 -10.76
CA PRO A 110 -10.09 -7.17 -11.80
C PRO A 110 -11.29 -7.98 -11.28
N ASP A 111 -11.13 -8.71 -10.17
CA ASP A 111 -12.20 -9.50 -9.53
C ASP A 111 -12.84 -8.69 -8.37
N PRO A 112 -14.15 -8.37 -8.42
CA PRO A 112 -14.82 -7.60 -7.37
C PRO A 112 -14.68 -8.17 -5.96
N ILE A 113 -14.58 -9.50 -5.81
CA ILE A 113 -14.44 -10.21 -4.52
C ILE A 113 -13.30 -9.67 -3.66
N ILE A 114 -12.26 -9.11 -4.29
CA ILE A 114 -11.06 -8.57 -3.64
C ILE A 114 -11.41 -7.40 -2.72
N SER A 115 -12.52 -6.70 -2.99
CA SER A 115 -13.03 -5.62 -2.14
C SER A 115 -13.60 -6.12 -0.81
N ASP A 116 -14.20 -7.31 -0.81
CA ASP A 116 -14.85 -7.94 0.35
C ASP A 116 -13.86 -8.78 1.20
N MET A 117 -12.62 -8.95 0.73
CA MET A 117 -11.62 -9.72 1.45
C MET A 117 -11.03 -8.96 2.65
N ASN A 118 -10.66 -9.71 3.70
CA ASN A 118 -9.89 -9.16 4.82
C ASN A 118 -8.48 -8.77 4.35
N ILE A 119 -8.30 -7.46 4.12
CA ILE A 119 -7.03 -6.87 3.70
C ILE A 119 -6.09 -6.70 4.90
N ILE A 120 -4.83 -7.11 4.75
CA ILE A 120 -3.75 -6.82 5.68
C ILE A 120 -2.62 -6.12 4.93
N CYS A 121 -2.42 -4.83 5.20
CA CYS A 121 -1.24 -4.11 4.76
C CYS A 121 -0.02 -4.59 5.56
N GLN A 122 1.00 -5.11 4.87
CA GLN A 122 2.26 -5.53 5.49
C GLN A 122 3.37 -4.55 5.12
N ILE A 123 3.99 -3.96 6.15
CA ILE A 123 5.21 -3.15 6.05
C ILE A 123 6.38 -4.01 6.55
N LYS A 124 7.47 -4.14 5.78
CA LYS A 124 8.75 -4.72 6.22
C LYS A 124 9.87 -3.69 6.09
N LEU A 125 10.42 -3.25 7.21
CA LEU A 125 11.60 -2.36 7.34
C LEU A 125 12.73 -3.15 8.00
N LYS A 126 14.01 -2.91 7.67
CA LYS A 126 15.22 -3.62 8.23
C LYS A 126 14.89 -4.94 8.96
N ASN A 127 14.70 -4.90 10.29
CA ASN A 127 14.43 -6.06 11.17
C ASN A 127 12.99 -6.10 11.75
N ARG A 128 12.04 -5.32 11.25
CA ARG A 128 10.64 -5.23 11.75
C ARG A 128 9.62 -5.46 10.63
N VAL A 129 8.72 -6.40 10.86
CA VAL A 129 7.48 -6.54 10.08
C VAL A 129 6.32 -5.98 10.92
N SER A 130 5.44 -5.21 10.29
CA SER A 130 4.20 -4.69 10.88
C SER A 130 3.02 -5.09 10.00
N HIS A 131 1.94 -5.55 10.61
CA HIS A 131 0.68 -5.87 9.93
C HIS A 131 -0.41 -4.88 10.39
N LEU A 132 -1.13 -4.29 9.43
CA LEU A 132 -2.18 -3.30 9.65
C LEU A 132 -3.42 -3.76 8.89
N LYS A 133 -4.60 -3.69 9.49
CA LYS A 133 -5.86 -3.95 8.77
C LYS A 133 -6.03 -2.92 7.65
N GLY A 134 -6.40 -3.36 6.45
CA GLY A 134 -6.79 -2.50 5.34
C GLY A 134 -8.31 -2.47 5.13
N VAL A 135 -8.78 -1.48 4.38
CA VAL A 135 -10.14 -1.40 3.83
C VAL A 135 -10.05 -0.94 2.38
N THR A 136 -10.77 -1.61 1.48
CA THR A 136 -10.82 -1.26 0.05
C THR A 136 -11.99 -0.31 -0.22
N ILE A 137 -11.74 0.84 -0.85
CA ILE A 137 -12.75 1.82 -1.28
C ILE A 137 -12.31 2.38 -2.63
N ASN A 138 -13.18 2.34 -3.65
CA ASN A 138 -12.96 2.98 -4.97
C ASN A 138 -11.56 2.72 -5.57
N ASN A 139 -11.19 1.45 -5.74
CA ASN A 139 -9.88 1.02 -6.25
C ASN A 139 -8.66 1.57 -5.46
N SER A 140 -8.85 1.91 -4.19
CA SER A 140 -7.80 2.32 -3.27
C SER A 140 -7.91 1.53 -1.97
N VAL A 141 -6.76 1.18 -1.37
CA VAL A 141 -6.69 0.48 -0.08
C VAL A 141 -6.15 1.42 0.97
N TYR A 142 -6.95 1.60 2.03
CA TYR A 142 -6.64 2.46 3.16
C TYR A 142 -6.23 1.59 4.36
N CYS A 143 -4.98 1.71 4.79
CA CYS A 143 -4.45 0.97 5.94
C CYS A 143 -4.76 1.69 7.24
N HIS A 144 -4.99 0.92 8.31
CA HIS A 144 -5.09 1.47 9.67
C HIS A 144 -3.80 2.23 10.02
N PRO A 145 -3.89 3.44 10.61
CA PRO A 145 -2.74 4.32 10.76
C PRO A 145 -1.70 3.77 11.75
N ILE A 146 -0.42 4.04 11.46
CA ILE A 146 0.73 3.55 12.22
C ILE A 146 1.63 4.71 12.68
N VAL A 147 2.19 4.56 13.88
CA VAL A 147 3.30 5.40 14.36
C VAL A 147 4.60 4.61 14.23
N LEU A 148 5.58 5.20 13.56
CA LEU A 148 6.92 4.62 13.37
C LEU A 148 7.94 5.60 13.95
N ASN A 149 8.70 5.14 14.94
CA ASN A 149 9.72 5.95 15.60
C ASN A 149 11.10 5.45 15.16
N THR A 150 11.76 6.21 14.30
CA THR A 150 13.13 5.98 13.83
C THR A 150 13.94 7.25 14.00
N LYS A 151 15.23 7.12 14.37
CA LYS A 151 16.18 8.25 14.31
C LYS A 151 16.65 8.42 12.87
N GLU A 152 17.29 7.39 12.34
CA GLU A 152 17.69 7.25 10.94
C GLU A 152 16.49 7.17 9.98
N THR A 153 16.75 7.53 8.71
CA THR A 153 15.92 7.13 7.57
C THR A 153 16.02 5.61 7.34
N LEU A 154 14.89 4.90 7.32
CA LEU A 154 14.81 3.46 7.09
C LEU A 154 14.06 3.12 5.80
N THR A 155 14.70 2.38 4.92
CA THR A 155 14.05 1.81 3.72
C THR A 155 13.47 0.42 3.99
N GLY A 156 12.53 0.02 3.13
CA GLY A 156 11.85 -1.27 3.21
C GLY A 156 10.83 -1.47 2.09
N SER A 157 9.84 -2.32 2.34
CA SER A 157 8.81 -2.69 1.37
C SER A 157 7.42 -2.78 1.99
N PHE A 158 6.42 -2.42 1.21
CA PHE A 158 5.00 -2.58 1.45
C PHE A 158 4.44 -3.65 0.52
N ARG A 159 3.43 -4.39 0.99
CA ARG A 159 2.57 -5.27 0.18
C ARG A 159 1.20 -5.42 0.85
N LEU A 160 0.23 -5.93 0.11
CA LEU A 160 -1.08 -6.33 0.62
C LEU A 160 -1.16 -7.86 0.70
N ASN A 161 -1.61 -8.37 1.84
CA ASN A 161 -1.99 -9.76 2.06
C ASN A 161 -3.52 -9.85 2.19
N TRP A 162 -4.11 -10.98 1.81
CA TRP A 162 -5.55 -11.15 1.64
C TRP A 162 -5.88 -12.63 1.86
N GLY A 163 -6.91 -12.94 2.65
CA GLY A 163 -7.59 -14.26 2.69
C GLY A 163 -6.82 -15.47 3.24
N GLY A 164 -5.55 -15.68 2.86
CA GLY A 164 -4.71 -16.80 3.29
C GLY A 164 -3.66 -17.29 2.26
N VAL A 165 -3.78 -16.91 0.98
CA VAL A 165 -2.83 -17.29 -0.08
C VAL A 165 -2.46 -16.05 -0.89
N ASP A 166 -1.17 -15.82 -1.15
CA ASP A 166 -0.57 -14.54 -1.58
C ASP A 166 -0.92 -14.16 -3.04
N PRO A 167 -1.97 -13.36 -3.31
CA PRO A 167 -2.41 -12.95 -4.65
C PRO A 167 -1.58 -11.74 -5.08
N TYR A 168 -0.26 -11.91 -5.08
CA TYR A 168 0.82 -11.01 -5.49
C TYR A 168 0.40 -9.56 -5.79
N SER A 169 0.31 -8.70 -4.78
CA SER A 169 -0.02 -7.27 -4.98
C SER A 169 1.16 -6.42 -5.49
N ASN A 170 2.20 -7.05 -6.08
CA ASN A 170 3.59 -6.58 -6.08
C ASN A 170 4.13 -6.09 -4.72
N ARG A 171 5.41 -5.72 -4.68
CA ARG A 171 6.02 -4.99 -3.56
C ARG A 171 6.25 -3.55 -3.98
N VAL A 172 6.06 -2.62 -3.06
CA VAL A 172 6.24 -1.17 -3.26
C VAL A 172 7.32 -0.68 -2.29
N PRO A 173 8.28 0.17 -2.70
CA PRO A 173 9.29 0.69 -1.80
C PRO A 173 8.68 1.61 -0.72
N VAL A 174 9.15 1.45 0.51
CA VAL A 174 8.80 2.30 1.65
C VAL A 174 10.05 3.00 2.15
N THR A 175 9.94 4.29 2.46
CA THR A 175 10.96 5.05 3.16
C THR A 175 10.33 5.70 4.39
N VAL A 176 10.75 5.30 5.58
CA VAL A 176 10.51 6.05 6.81
C VAL A 176 11.61 7.09 6.95
N PHE A 177 11.28 8.36 7.14
CA PHE A 177 12.25 9.47 7.19
C PHE A 177 12.05 10.33 8.44
N ASN A 178 13.13 10.97 8.88
CA ASN A 178 13.08 12.03 9.88
C ASN A 178 13.57 13.34 9.23
N CYS A 179 12.75 14.39 9.24
CA CYS A 179 13.13 15.69 8.67
C CYS A 179 14.40 16.26 9.33
N GLU A 180 14.62 16.00 10.62
CA GLU A 180 15.80 16.46 11.35
C GLU A 180 17.09 15.80 10.85
N GLU A 181 17.02 14.63 10.21
CA GLU A 181 18.16 13.97 9.56
C GLU A 181 18.33 14.39 8.09
N LEU A 182 17.29 14.95 7.47
CA LEU A 182 17.35 15.48 6.09
C LEU A 182 17.94 16.90 6.05
N ALA A 183 17.76 17.70 7.11
CA ALA A 183 18.32 19.04 7.22
C ALA A 183 18.59 19.46 8.68
N LYS A 184 19.76 20.08 8.90
CA LYS A 184 20.20 20.59 10.21
C LYS A 184 20.06 22.11 10.38
N ASN A 185 19.64 22.84 9.34
CA ASN A 185 19.42 24.27 9.38
C ASN A 185 18.26 24.69 8.44
N CYS A 186 17.77 25.93 8.58
CA CYS A 186 16.62 26.42 7.80
C CYS A 186 16.87 26.34 6.28
N GLU A 187 18.05 26.77 5.83
CA GLU A 187 18.40 26.87 4.40
C GLU A 187 18.37 25.50 3.71
N SER A 188 18.96 24.48 4.32
CA SER A 188 18.84 23.09 3.83
C SER A 188 17.41 22.57 3.95
N CYS A 189 16.68 22.90 5.02
CA CYS A 189 15.32 22.43 5.25
C CYS A 189 14.32 22.86 4.16
N ILE A 190 14.38 24.12 3.71
CA ILE A 190 13.49 24.60 2.64
C ILE A 190 13.83 24.02 1.24
N THR A 191 15.03 23.44 1.07
CA THR A 191 15.44 22.75 -0.17
C THR A 191 15.08 21.27 -0.22
N ILE A 192 14.55 20.67 0.86
CA ILE A 192 14.04 19.30 0.84
C ILE A 192 12.86 19.20 -0.14
N ASP A 193 12.82 18.15 -0.96
CA ASP A 193 11.72 17.89 -1.90
C ASP A 193 10.35 17.96 -1.18
N PRO A 194 9.40 18.80 -1.65
CA PRO A 194 8.06 18.95 -1.06
C PRO A 194 7.29 17.64 -0.83
N VAL A 195 7.64 16.55 -1.52
CA VAL A 195 7.08 15.21 -1.29
C VAL A 195 7.26 14.71 0.16
N PHE A 196 8.34 15.11 0.84
CA PHE A 196 8.59 14.79 2.25
C PHE A 196 7.80 15.68 3.23
N ARG A 197 7.26 16.83 2.77
CA ARG A 197 6.49 17.80 3.58
C ARG A 197 7.20 18.30 4.85
N CYS A 198 8.54 18.30 4.84
CA CYS A 198 9.36 18.92 5.87
C CYS A 198 9.28 20.46 5.79
N GLY A 199 9.59 21.15 6.89
CA GLY A 199 9.66 22.61 6.95
C GLY A 199 10.31 23.07 8.24
N TRP A 200 10.79 24.31 8.26
CA TRP A 200 11.54 24.83 9.39
C TRP A 200 10.60 25.32 10.49
N CYS A 201 10.69 24.73 11.68
CA CYS A 201 9.94 25.16 12.85
C CYS A 201 10.76 26.14 13.68
N LYS A 202 10.39 27.42 13.65
CA LYS A 202 11.10 28.53 14.31
C LYS A 202 11.10 28.43 15.84
N SER A 203 10.05 27.85 16.44
CA SER A 203 9.93 27.74 17.91
C SER A 203 10.86 26.71 18.55
N ILE A 204 11.34 25.72 17.78
CA ILE A 204 12.30 24.69 18.25
C ILE A 204 13.62 24.72 17.46
N SER A 205 13.77 25.62 16.49
CA SER A 205 14.93 25.71 15.57
C SER A 205 15.33 24.38 14.95
N SER A 206 14.35 23.63 14.43
CA SER A 206 14.56 22.31 13.80
C SER A 206 13.74 22.12 12.53
N CYS A 207 14.19 21.22 11.65
CA CYS A 207 13.48 20.84 10.43
C CYS A 207 12.51 19.68 10.73
N VAL A 208 11.21 19.95 10.70
CA VAL A 208 10.17 18.99 11.10
C VAL A 208 8.97 19.04 10.17
N ILE A 209 8.09 18.04 10.22
CA ILE A 209 6.76 18.15 9.61
C ILE A 209 5.86 19.07 10.44
N ALA A 210 4.87 19.69 9.80
CA ALA A 210 3.99 20.68 10.44
C ALA A 210 3.34 20.19 11.76
N ASN A 211 2.93 18.92 11.84
CA ASN A 211 2.32 18.32 13.03
C ASN A 211 3.24 18.23 14.27
N GLN A 212 4.55 18.41 14.11
CA GLN A 212 5.54 18.42 15.20
C GLN A 212 5.91 19.85 15.63
N CYS A 213 5.46 20.88 14.91
CA CYS A 213 5.75 22.28 15.22
C CYS A 213 4.66 22.90 16.10
N THR A 214 5.06 23.56 17.19
CA THR A 214 4.14 24.27 18.08
C THR A 214 3.86 25.69 17.59
N GLY A 215 2.59 25.95 17.26
CA GLY A 215 2.10 27.25 16.78
C GLY A 215 2.06 27.34 15.24
N VAL A 216 0.88 27.61 14.68
CA VAL A 216 0.62 27.57 13.23
C VAL A 216 1.51 28.55 12.44
N THR A 217 1.86 29.69 13.04
CA THR A 217 2.74 30.72 12.45
C THR A 217 4.22 30.38 12.48
N ASN A 218 4.63 29.34 13.20
CA ASN A 218 6.03 29.04 13.49
C ASN A 218 6.64 28.03 12.51
N TRP A 219 5.81 27.33 11.72
CA TRP A 219 6.26 26.37 10.71
C TRP A 219 6.34 27.00 9.32
N SER A 220 7.55 27.14 8.81
CA SER A 220 7.84 27.62 7.45
C SER A 220 8.14 26.43 6.53
N GLY A 221 7.14 26.00 5.75
CA GLY A 221 7.36 25.09 4.61
C GLY A 221 8.14 25.77 3.47
N ASN A 222 8.37 25.03 2.37
CA ASN A 222 9.26 25.41 1.25
C ASN A 222 9.06 26.82 0.62
N ASN A 223 7.91 27.47 0.84
CA ASN A 223 7.55 28.74 0.20
C ASN A 223 7.89 30.00 1.05
N GLN A 224 8.74 29.90 2.07
CA GLN A 224 9.15 31.06 2.88
C GLN A 224 10.67 31.19 2.99
N THR A 225 11.16 32.43 2.96
CA THR A 225 12.57 32.74 3.13
C THR A 225 13.03 32.52 4.57
N CYS A 226 14.20 31.91 4.72
CA CYS A 226 14.89 31.81 6.00
C CYS A 226 15.37 33.19 6.47
N THR A 227 14.54 33.86 7.26
CA THR A 227 14.93 35.07 7.98
C THR A 227 16.01 34.72 9.01
N ILE A 228 17.28 34.85 8.63
CA ILE A 228 18.42 34.68 9.54
C ILE A 228 18.27 35.70 10.67
N ASP A 229 17.95 35.24 11.88
CA ASP A 229 17.91 36.10 13.05
C ASP A 229 19.33 36.51 13.43
N LYS A 230 19.68 37.75 13.05
CA LYS A 230 21.02 38.32 13.23
C LYS A 230 21.42 38.49 14.70
N ASN A 231 20.51 38.28 15.65
CA ASN A 231 20.80 38.41 17.08
C ASN A 231 21.61 37.25 17.65
N VAL A 232 21.54 36.03 17.08
CA VAL A 232 22.33 34.88 17.57
C VAL A 232 23.83 35.16 17.48
N ARG A 233 24.29 35.68 16.33
CA ARG A 233 25.72 35.95 16.08
C ARG A 233 26.30 37.12 16.90
N LYS A 234 25.48 37.85 17.67
CA LYS A 234 25.98 38.84 18.64
C LYS A 234 26.38 38.22 19.97
N LYS A 235 25.87 37.05 20.35
CA LYS A 235 26.12 36.53 21.71
C LYS A 235 27.55 36.00 21.88
N GLU A 236 28.09 35.35 20.86
CA GLU A 236 29.48 34.82 20.87
C GLU A 236 30.56 35.91 20.73
N GLN A 237 30.20 37.16 20.42
CA GLN A 237 31.17 38.24 20.18
C GLN A 237 31.36 39.20 21.37
N PHE A 238 30.59 39.06 22.46
CA PHE A 238 30.74 39.87 23.68
C PHE A 238 31.55 39.19 24.79
N ASP A 239 31.68 37.86 24.79
CA ASP A 239 32.41 37.12 25.85
C ASP A 239 33.95 37.17 25.68
N PHE A 240 34.47 37.85 24.65
CA PHE A 240 35.92 37.92 24.34
C PHE A 240 36.60 39.26 24.68
N VAL A 241 35.91 40.19 25.36
CA VAL A 241 36.45 41.51 25.74
C VAL A 241 36.24 41.78 27.24
N ALA A 242 36.77 40.89 28.08
CA ALA A 242 36.63 40.94 29.53
C ALA A 242 37.90 40.51 30.32
N PHE A 243 39.08 40.51 29.68
CA PHE A 243 40.37 40.30 30.35
C PHE A 243 41.46 41.22 29.75
N VAL A 244 41.70 42.34 30.43
CA VAL A 244 42.90 43.21 30.36
C VAL A 244 43.17 43.69 31.78
#